data_AF-A0A8J7MPL7-F1
#
_entry.id   AF-A0A8J7MPL7-F1
#
_cell.length_a   1.000
_cell.length_b   1.000
_cell.length_c   1.000
_cell.angle_alpha   90.00
_cell.angle_beta   90.00
_cell.angle_gamma   90.00
#
_symmetry.space_group_name_H-M   'P 1'
#
loop_
_entity.id
_entity.type
_entity.pdbx_description
1 polymer ?
#
loop_
_entity_poly.entity_id
_entity_poly.type
_entity_poly.pdbx_seq_one_letter_code
_entity_poly.pdbx_strand_id
1 'polypeptide(L)'
;MLFASNGCTIEIGSTITLAGVDLTEASFSGQTWTNIAQVENLGSFGDTASEITFDSLSGNRTLRLKGTRNAGSLDLVCGIDAVDAGQIAAVAAERTVYDYAFRVTFTDPPPVKTSAVTITIAAPGVVSWNAHGLVAGTPVVFSTTGALPTGLTAGTTYYVSATGLTTNSFSVSATSGGAAITTSGTQSGTHTATTAPVASRRLFAAKVASVEETIDAANNVAKNKISLWINSNVVRVAPLG
;
A
#
# COMPACT_ATOMS: atom_id res chain seq x y z
N MET A 1 4.62 -3.81 17.73
CA MET A 1 3.40 -3.00 17.94
C MET A 1 2.21 -3.89 17.61
N LEU A 2 1.23 -3.99 18.51
CA LEU A 2 -0.06 -4.63 18.19
C LEU A 2 -0.92 -3.61 17.45
N PHE A 3 -1.70 -4.06 16.45
CA PHE A 3 -2.58 -3.19 15.67
C PHE A 3 -4.02 -3.64 15.83
N ALA A 4 -4.94 -2.69 15.98
CA ALA A 4 -6.36 -2.99 15.95
C ALA A 4 -6.78 -3.24 14.50
N SER A 5 -7.60 -4.27 14.28
CA SER A 5 -8.26 -4.49 12.98
C SER A 5 -9.28 -3.39 12.64
N ASN A 6 -9.79 -2.69 13.67
CA ASN A 6 -10.72 -1.58 13.49
C ASN A 6 -10.09 -0.47 12.63
N GLY A 7 -10.83 -0.07 11.58
CA GLY A 7 -10.41 0.93 10.60
C GLY A 7 -9.54 0.40 9.46
N CYS A 8 -9.21 -0.89 9.43
CA CYS A 8 -8.59 -1.49 8.25
C CYS A 8 -9.57 -1.48 7.08
N THR A 9 -9.08 -1.17 5.88
CA THR A 9 -9.90 -1.14 4.67
C THR A 9 -9.38 -2.13 3.64
N ILE A 10 -10.26 -2.57 2.74
CA ILE A 10 -9.89 -3.30 1.54
C ILE A 10 -10.47 -2.59 0.32
N GLU A 11 -9.63 -2.47 -0.70
CA GLU A 11 -9.95 -1.76 -1.93
C GLU A 11 -9.66 -2.67 -3.12
N ILE A 12 -10.51 -2.58 -4.15
CA ILE A 12 -10.34 -3.25 -5.44
C ILE A 12 -9.85 -2.25 -6.48
N GLY A 13 -8.86 -2.68 -7.26
CA GLY A 13 -8.32 -1.97 -8.41
C GLY A 13 -8.83 -2.54 -9.74
N SER A 14 -8.15 -2.17 -10.82
CA SER A 14 -8.40 -2.73 -12.15
C SER A 14 -7.75 -4.11 -12.31
N THR A 15 -7.99 -4.73 -13.48
CA THR A 15 -7.32 -5.98 -13.86
C THR A 15 -5.81 -5.83 -13.82
N ILE A 16 -5.11 -6.86 -13.36
CA ILE A 16 -3.65 -6.93 -13.30
C ILE A 16 -3.17 -8.21 -13.99
N THR A 17 -2.10 -8.10 -14.78
CA THR A 17 -1.51 -9.25 -15.45
C THR A 17 -0.40 -9.83 -14.58
N LEU A 18 -0.46 -11.14 -14.33
CA LEU A 18 0.58 -11.87 -13.61
C LEU A 18 1.76 -12.15 -14.55
N ALA A 19 2.94 -11.64 -14.22
CA ALA A 19 4.14 -11.77 -15.05
C ALA A 19 4.87 -13.13 -14.88
N GLY A 20 4.27 -14.11 -14.19
CA GLY A 20 4.92 -15.38 -13.86
C GLY A 20 6.05 -15.26 -12.81
N VAL A 21 6.18 -14.10 -12.19
CA VAL A 21 7.12 -13.78 -11.10
C VAL A 21 6.38 -13.08 -9.98
N ASP A 22 7.00 -13.04 -8.80
CA ASP A 22 6.48 -12.30 -7.65
C ASP A 22 6.25 -10.83 -8.01
N LEU A 23 5.07 -10.33 -7.68
CA LEU A 23 4.73 -8.93 -7.81
C LEU A 23 5.52 -8.10 -6.79
N THR A 24 5.72 -6.83 -7.15
CA THR A 24 6.32 -5.82 -6.28
C THR A 24 5.36 -4.66 -6.12
N GLU A 25 5.66 -3.70 -5.23
CA GLU A 25 4.83 -2.50 -5.10
C GLU A 25 4.70 -1.74 -6.43
N ALA A 26 5.75 -1.74 -7.25
CA ALA A 26 5.76 -1.09 -8.57
C ALA A 26 4.70 -1.69 -9.53
N SER A 27 4.38 -2.97 -9.38
CA SER A 27 3.34 -3.66 -10.18
C SER A 27 1.95 -3.04 -9.99
N PHE A 28 1.73 -2.25 -8.93
CA PHE A 28 0.44 -1.64 -8.58
C PHE A 28 0.40 -0.12 -8.83
N SER A 29 1.45 0.48 -9.40
CA SER A 29 1.58 1.95 -9.54
C SER A 29 0.54 2.62 -10.46
N GLY A 30 -0.10 1.87 -11.36
CA GLY A 30 -1.18 2.36 -12.24
C GLY A 30 -2.60 2.13 -11.70
N GLN A 31 -2.74 1.56 -10.50
CA GLN A 31 -4.05 1.17 -9.98
C GLN A 31 -4.82 2.38 -9.43
N THR A 32 -6.09 2.49 -9.83
CA THR A 32 -7.08 3.34 -9.16
C THR A 32 -7.87 2.49 -8.18
N TRP A 33 -7.85 2.85 -6.91
CA TRP A 33 -8.40 2.04 -5.82
C TRP A 33 -9.82 2.46 -5.47
N THR A 34 -10.73 1.48 -5.45
CA THR A 34 -12.12 1.67 -5.06
C THR A 34 -12.38 0.91 -3.76
N ASN A 35 -12.81 1.62 -2.73
CA ASN A 35 -13.05 1.02 -1.41
C ASN A 35 -14.26 0.10 -1.44
N ILE A 36 -14.12 -1.08 -0.82
CA ILE A 36 -15.24 -1.98 -0.51
C ILE A 36 -15.71 -1.60 0.89
N ALA A 37 -16.89 -0.98 0.98
CA ALA A 37 -17.40 -0.48 2.26
C ALA A 37 -18.07 -1.58 3.11
N GLN A 38 -18.37 -1.22 4.36
CA GLN A 38 -19.12 -2.05 5.33
C GLN A 38 -18.48 -3.41 5.63
N VAL A 39 -17.16 -3.50 5.52
CA VAL A 39 -16.41 -4.73 5.80
C VAL A 39 -16.40 -5.00 7.30
N GLU A 40 -16.92 -6.15 7.69
CA GLU A 40 -16.97 -6.65 9.07
C GLU A 40 -15.79 -7.58 9.37
N ASN A 41 -15.40 -8.39 8.38
CA ASN A 41 -14.34 -9.37 8.53
C ASN A 41 -13.49 -9.44 7.25
N LEU A 42 -12.19 -9.29 7.42
CA LEU A 42 -11.20 -9.39 6.34
C LEU A 42 -10.57 -10.79 6.25
N GLY A 43 -11.02 -11.78 7.02
CA GLY A 43 -10.50 -13.15 6.95
C GLY A 43 -9.00 -13.25 7.25
N SER A 44 -8.39 -14.37 6.83
CA SER A 44 -6.95 -14.59 6.91
C SER A 44 -6.38 -14.82 5.51
N PHE A 45 -5.16 -14.34 5.26
CA PHE A 45 -4.46 -14.51 4.00
C PHE A 45 -2.95 -14.44 4.21
N GLY A 46 -2.21 -15.05 3.29
CA GLY A 46 -0.75 -15.00 3.29
C GLY A 46 -0.11 -16.19 2.61
N ASP A 47 1.12 -15.98 2.13
CA ASP A 47 1.90 -17.00 1.42
C ASP A 47 2.22 -18.20 2.31
N THR A 48 1.76 -19.37 1.87
CA THR A 48 2.09 -20.68 2.44
C THR A 48 2.86 -21.51 1.42
N ALA A 49 3.63 -22.48 1.90
CA ALA A 49 4.40 -23.40 1.06
C ALA A 49 3.82 -24.80 1.14
N SER A 50 3.66 -25.48 0.01
CA SER A 50 3.46 -26.92 0.02
C SER A 50 4.69 -27.60 0.60
N GLU A 51 4.48 -28.61 1.44
CA GLU A 51 5.55 -29.42 1.99
C GLU A 51 5.92 -30.55 1.03
N ILE A 52 7.22 -30.73 0.80
CA ILE A 52 7.76 -31.90 0.08
C ILE A 52 8.62 -32.68 1.08
N THR A 53 8.28 -33.93 1.33
CA THR A 53 9.07 -34.81 2.21
C THR A 53 9.99 -35.72 1.39
N PHE A 54 11.18 -35.98 1.93
CA PHE A 54 12.13 -36.93 1.35
C PHE A 54 12.75 -37.77 2.46
N ASP A 55 12.50 -39.07 2.45
CA ASP A 55 13.12 -40.00 3.38
C ASP A 55 14.51 -40.40 2.88
N SER A 56 15.54 -39.90 3.57
CA SER A 56 16.92 -40.23 3.24
C SER A 56 17.26 -41.64 3.72
N LEU A 57 17.52 -42.54 2.76
CA LEU A 57 17.80 -43.94 3.02
C LEU A 57 19.09 -44.16 3.82
N SER A 58 20.15 -43.38 3.54
CA SER A 58 21.42 -43.45 4.27
C SER A 58 21.43 -42.58 5.53
N GLY A 59 20.64 -41.50 5.53
CA GLY A 59 20.53 -40.59 6.65
C GLY A 59 19.55 -41.02 7.73
N ASN A 60 18.69 -42.01 7.46
CA ASN A 60 17.57 -42.45 8.29
C ASN A 60 16.76 -41.26 8.86
N ARG A 61 16.49 -40.26 8.01
CA ARG A 61 15.81 -39.01 8.38
C ARG A 61 14.88 -38.56 7.25
N THR A 62 13.69 -38.11 7.62
CA THR A 62 12.79 -37.35 6.73
C THR A 62 13.27 -35.90 6.65
N LEU A 63 13.64 -35.48 5.45
CA LEU A 63 13.93 -34.09 5.14
C LEU A 63 12.66 -33.41 4.64
N ARG A 64 12.50 -32.12 4.99
CA ARG A 64 11.38 -31.29 4.57
C ARG A 64 11.91 -30.20 3.63
N LEU A 65 11.40 -30.17 2.41
CA LEU A 65 11.69 -29.16 1.40
C LEU A 65 10.45 -28.30 1.16
N LYS A 66 10.67 -27.05 0.73
CA LYS A 66 9.59 -26.12 0.41
C LYS A 66 9.21 -26.26 -1.07
N GLY A 67 7.98 -26.66 -1.34
CA GLY A 67 7.39 -26.70 -2.68
C GLY A 67 6.80 -25.37 -3.13
N THR A 68 5.80 -25.44 -4.01
CA THR A 68 5.06 -24.30 -4.57
C THR A 68 4.47 -23.40 -3.48
N ARG A 69 4.39 -22.09 -3.76
CA ARG A 69 3.78 -21.10 -2.86
C ARG A 69 2.35 -20.80 -3.30
N ASN A 70 1.47 -20.58 -2.33
CA ASN A 70 0.10 -20.12 -2.56
C ASN A 70 -0.33 -19.21 -1.39
N ALA A 71 -0.86 -18.03 -1.70
CA ALA A 71 -1.37 -17.06 -0.74
C ALA A 71 -2.75 -17.41 -0.16
N GLY A 72 -3.35 -18.50 -0.64
CA GLY A 72 -4.63 -19.04 -0.21
C GLY A 72 -5.80 -18.27 -0.78
N SER A 73 -6.93 -18.36 -0.09
CA SER A 73 -8.14 -17.62 -0.40
C SER A 73 -8.42 -16.63 0.72
N LEU A 74 -8.92 -15.45 0.35
CA LEU A 74 -9.40 -14.44 1.28
C LEU A 74 -10.91 -14.38 1.22
N ASP A 75 -11.57 -14.82 2.28
CA ASP A 75 -13.01 -14.68 2.45
C ASP A 75 -13.28 -13.42 3.27
N LEU A 76 -13.77 -12.37 2.61
CA LEU A 76 -14.25 -11.18 3.29
C LEU A 76 -15.77 -11.20 3.46
N VAL A 77 -16.24 -10.57 4.53
CA VAL A 77 -17.65 -10.39 4.82
C VAL A 77 -17.92 -8.90 4.98
N CYS A 78 -18.85 -8.37 4.19
CA CYS A 78 -19.33 -7.00 4.28
C CYS A 78 -20.86 -6.94 4.39
N GLY A 79 -21.40 -5.86 4.94
CA GLY A 79 -22.82 -5.56 4.84
C GLY A 79 -23.19 -5.18 3.39
N ILE A 80 -24.36 -5.61 2.92
CA ILE A 80 -24.81 -5.29 1.56
C ILE A 80 -25.08 -3.79 1.45
N ASP A 81 -24.41 -3.14 0.50
CA ASP A 81 -24.70 -1.77 0.08
C ASP A 81 -24.78 -1.74 -1.46
N ALA A 82 -26.00 -1.62 -1.98
CA ALA A 82 -26.27 -1.72 -3.42
C ALA A 82 -25.67 -0.57 -4.24
N VAL A 83 -25.23 0.53 -3.62
CA VAL A 83 -24.59 1.66 -4.30
C VAL A 83 -23.09 1.74 -4.03
N ASP A 84 -22.52 0.82 -3.24
CA ASP A 84 -21.08 0.78 -2.99
C ASP A 84 -20.33 0.37 -4.26
N ALA A 85 -19.51 1.28 -4.77
CA ALA A 85 -18.76 1.07 -6.00
C ALA A 85 -17.77 -0.10 -5.89
N GLY A 86 -17.23 -0.37 -4.69
CA GLY A 86 -16.32 -1.48 -4.45
C GLY A 86 -17.03 -2.84 -4.53
N GLN A 87 -18.19 -2.98 -3.89
CA GLN A 87 -19.02 -4.19 -3.99
C GLN A 87 -19.51 -4.42 -5.42
N ILE A 88 -19.96 -3.37 -6.13
CA ILE A 88 -20.34 -3.45 -7.55
C ILE A 88 -19.16 -3.92 -8.40
N ALA A 89 -17.96 -3.40 -8.14
CA ALA A 89 -16.75 -3.82 -8.85
C ALA A 89 -16.39 -5.29 -8.56
N ALA A 90 -16.57 -5.77 -7.32
CA ALA A 90 -16.35 -7.17 -6.97
C ALA A 90 -17.35 -8.10 -7.69
N VAL A 91 -18.64 -7.73 -7.74
CA VAL A 91 -19.68 -8.47 -8.50
C VAL A 91 -19.36 -8.48 -10.00
N ALA A 92 -18.90 -7.36 -10.55
CA ALA A 92 -18.50 -7.30 -11.95
C ALA A 92 -17.27 -8.18 -12.24
N ALA A 93 -16.29 -8.19 -11.33
CA ALA A 93 -15.07 -8.98 -11.44
C ALA A 93 -15.33 -10.49 -11.37
N GLU A 94 -16.29 -10.94 -10.54
CA GLU A 94 -16.70 -12.35 -10.40
C GLU A 94 -17.10 -12.98 -11.73
N ARG A 95 -17.75 -12.18 -12.60
CA ARG A 95 -18.21 -12.63 -13.92
C ARG A 95 -17.09 -12.76 -14.94
N THR A 96 -15.84 -12.56 -14.54
CA THR A 96 -14.67 -12.57 -15.43
C THR A 96 -13.63 -13.57 -14.94
N VAL A 97 -12.70 -13.92 -15.83
CA VAL A 97 -11.60 -14.85 -15.52
C VAL A 97 -10.31 -14.10 -15.14
N TYR A 98 -10.35 -12.77 -15.00
CA TYR A 98 -9.15 -11.95 -14.81
C TYR A 98 -8.75 -11.82 -13.33
N ASP A 99 -7.46 -11.62 -13.10
CA ASP A 99 -6.98 -11.21 -11.78
C ASP A 99 -7.15 -9.69 -11.63
N TYR A 100 -7.65 -9.26 -10.47
CA TYR A 100 -7.81 -7.86 -10.10
C TYR A 100 -6.82 -7.52 -9.00
N ALA A 101 -6.36 -6.27 -8.98
CA ALA A 101 -5.52 -5.78 -7.91
C ALA A 101 -6.35 -5.54 -6.64
N PHE A 102 -5.84 -5.94 -5.49
CA PHE A 102 -6.42 -5.67 -4.17
C PHE A 102 -5.40 -5.00 -3.26
N ARG A 103 -5.89 -4.07 -2.43
CA ARG A 103 -5.12 -3.39 -1.40
C ARG A 103 -5.84 -3.48 -0.07
N VAL A 104 -5.15 -4.01 0.93
CA VAL A 104 -5.56 -3.88 2.33
C VAL A 104 -4.71 -2.80 2.98
N THR A 105 -5.35 -1.78 3.55
CA THR A 105 -4.69 -0.70 4.29
C THR A 105 -4.94 -0.87 5.79
N PHE A 106 -3.88 -0.87 6.59
CA PHE A 106 -3.98 -0.96 8.05
C PHE A 106 -4.06 0.43 8.71
N THR A 107 -4.22 0.45 10.03
CA THR A 107 -4.37 1.66 10.84
C THR A 107 -3.10 2.05 11.59
N ASP A 108 -1.93 1.82 11.00
CA ASP A 108 -0.61 2.06 11.60
C ASP A 108 0.23 3.18 10.94
N PRO A 109 -0.33 4.36 10.61
CA PRO A 109 0.50 5.46 10.15
C PRO A 109 1.48 5.88 11.25
N PRO A 110 2.76 6.13 10.93
CA PRO A 110 3.71 6.67 11.89
C PRO A 110 3.27 8.05 12.40
N PRO A 111 3.77 8.51 13.56
CA PRO A 111 3.51 9.87 14.03
C PRO A 111 3.98 10.90 13.03
N VAL A 112 3.19 11.97 12.86
CA VAL A 112 3.57 13.12 12.02
C VAL A 112 4.81 13.78 12.59
N LYS A 113 5.86 13.92 11.78
CA LYS A 113 7.05 14.72 12.07
C LYS A 113 6.95 16.06 11.34
N THR A 114 7.37 17.13 11.99
CA THR A 114 7.44 18.46 11.38
C THR A 114 8.66 19.22 11.88
N SER A 115 9.28 20.02 11.01
CA SER A 115 10.39 20.88 11.38
C SER A 115 10.56 22.04 10.41
N ALA A 116 11.17 23.13 10.88
CA ALA A 116 11.68 24.17 10.01
C ALA A 116 12.88 23.61 9.23
N VAL A 117 12.92 23.85 7.93
CA VAL A 117 13.93 23.33 7.01
C VAL A 117 14.53 24.45 6.18
N THR A 118 15.74 24.24 5.69
CA THR A 118 16.30 25.07 4.61
C THR A 118 16.25 24.29 3.31
N ILE A 119 16.00 25.01 2.21
CA ILE A 119 15.91 24.44 0.87
C ILE A 119 16.97 25.17 0.03
N THR A 120 17.78 24.41 -0.71
CA THR A 120 18.74 25.00 -1.65
C THR A 120 18.04 25.38 -2.96
N ILE A 121 18.63 26.29 -3.72
CA ILE A 121 18.23 26.61 -5.10
C ILE A 121 19.25 25.92 -6.01
N ALA A 122 18.96 24.69 -6.44
CA ALA A 122 19.91 23.81 -7.12
C ALA A 122 19.21 22.71 -7.94
N ALA A 123 20.00 21.97 -8.72
CA ALA A 123 19.58 20.78 -9.46
C ALA A 123 20.36 19.55 -8.96
N PRO A 124 19.78 18.68 -8.11
CA PRO A 124 18.47 18.77 -7.48
C PRO A 124 18.42 19.76 -6.31
N GLY A 125 17.21 20.19 -5.94
CA GLY A 125 16.96 20.97 -4.73
C GLY A 125 17.06 20.08 -3.49
N VAL A 126 17.88 20.50 -2.53
CA VAL A 126 18.17 19.75 -1.30
C VAL A 126 17.47 20.41 -0.12
N VAL A 127 16.70 19.62 0.62
CA VAL A 127 16.08 19.98 1.88
C VAL A 127 17.01 19.56 3.01
N SER A 128 17.37 20.50 3.89
CA SER A 128 18.13 20.21 5.11
C SER A 128 17.17 20.10 6.29
N TRP A 129 17.09 18.90 6.87
CA TRP A 129 16.32 18.58 8.06
C TRP A 129 17.16 17.64 8.93
N ASN A 130 17.77 18.16 9.98
CA ASN A 130 18.66 17.37 10.84
C ASN A 130 17.92 16.22 11.54
N ALA A 131 18.51 15.02 11.51
CA ALA A 131 17.98 13.81 12.15
C ALA A 131 16.51 13.50 11.80
N HIS A 132 16.13 13.65 10.53
CA HIS A 132 14.73 13.49 10.09
C HIS A 132 14.22 12.04 10.20
N GLY A 133 15.12 11.05 10.10
CA GLY A 133 14.77 9.62 10.22
C GLY A 133 13.70 9.17 9.22
N LEU A 134 13.69 9.77 8.04
CA LEU A 134 12.76 9.50 6.94
C LEU A 134 13.43 8.53 5.97
N VAL A 135 12.62 7.72 5.32
CA VAL A 135 13.05 6.78 4.28
C VAL A 135 12.63 7.30 2.91
N ALA A 136 13.24 6.75 1.85
CA ALA A 136 12.82 7.06 0.50
C ALA A 136 11.33 6.70 0.28
N GLY A 137 10.62 7.54 -0.47
CA GLY A 137 9.19 7.41 -0.70
C GLY A 137 8.32 8.01 0.41
N THR A 138 8.87 8.47 1.54
CA THR A 138 8.05 9.13 2.57
C THR A 138 7.43 10.40 1.98
N PRO A 139 6.10 10.56 2.02
CA PRO A 139 5.43 11.77 1.58
C PRO A 139 5.66 12.93 2.57
N VAL A 140 5.94 14.11 2.04
CA VAL A 140 6.18 15.35 2.77
C VAL A 140 5.44 16.51 2.11
N VAL A 141 4.94 17.43 2.92
CA VAL A 141 4.26 18.65 2.48
C VAL A 141 5.04 19.84 3.02
N PHE A 142 5.23 20.86 2.17
CA PHE A 142 5.90 22.10 2.57
C PHE A 142 4.88 23.21 2.84
N SER A 143 5.18 24.04 3.82
CA SER A 143 4.53 25.32 4.05
C SER A 143 5.59 26.41 4.24
N THR A 144 5.20 27.68 4.11
CA THR A 144 6.10 28.80 4.35
C THR A 144 5.37 30.06 4.78
N THR A 145 6.08 30.97 5.44
CA THR A 145 5.62 32.34 5.72
C THR A 145 5.91 33.34 4.60
N GLY A 146 6.66 32.94 3.57
CA GLY A 146 7.03 33.77 2.42
C GLY A 146 6.79 33.04 1.09
N ALA A 147 7.83 32.95 0.26
CA ALA A 147 7.78 32.23 -1.01
C ALA A 147 8.72 31.02 -0.99
N LEU A 148 8.20 29.84 -1.38
CA LEU A 148 9.03 28.65 -1.64
C LEU A 148 9.83 28.84 -2.95
N PRO A 149 10.97 28.15 -3.13
CA PRO A 149 11.66 28.07 -4.41
C PRO A 149 10.74 27.62 -5.54
N THR A 150 11.00 28.11 -6.75
CA THR A 150 10.33 27.61 -7.95
C THR A 150 10.61 26.12 -8.13
N GLY A 151 9.56 25.33 -8.38
CA GLY A 151 9.60 23.87 -8.41
C GLY A 151 8.86 23.22 -7.24
N LEU A 152 8.62 23.98 -6.16
CA LEU A 152 7.82 23.54 -5.01
C LEU A 152 6.62 24.46 -4.81
N THR A 153 5.48 23.88 -4.45
CA THR A 153 4.23 24.57 -4.17
C THR A 153 3.76 24.19 -2.77
N ALA A 154 3.41 25.19 -1.96
CA ALA A 154 2.96 24.96 -0.59
C ALA A 154 1.68 24.13 -0.58
N GLY A 155 1.55 23.24 0.40
CA GLY A 155 0.39 22.34 0.51
C GLY A 155 0.37 21.17 -0.49
N THR A 156 1.34 21.08 -1.41
CA THR A 156 1.45 19.94 -2.33
C THR A 156 2.28 18.82 -1.69
N THR A 157 1.83 17.57 -1.87
CA THR A 157 2.56 16.38 -1.42
C THR A 157 3.69 16.04 -2.38
N TYR A 158 4.89 15.92 -1.83
CA TYR A 158 6.08 15.44 -2.52
C TYR A 158 6.62 14.18 -1.84
N TYR A 159 7.52 13.46 -2.48
CA TYR A 159 8.08 12.21 -1.97
C TYR A 159 9.60 12.32 -1.79
N VAL A 160 10.11 11.90 -0.63
CA VAL A 160 11.55 11.82 -0.35
C VAL A 160 12.23 10.94 -1.39
N SER A 161 13.21 11.48 -2.11
CA SER A 161 13.98 10.72 -3.10
C SER A 161 15.03 9.84 -2.41
N ALA A 162 15.28 8.65 -2.96
CA ALA A 162 16.39 7.80 -2.53
C ALA A 162 17.75 8.43 -2.86
N THR A 163 17.82 9.21 -3.94
CA THR A 163 19.06 9.88 -4.36
C THR A 163 19.34 11.07 -3.45
N GLY A 164 20.51 11.08 -2.82
CA GLY A 164 20.92 12.16 -1.92
C GLY A 164 20.25 12.14 -0.55
N LEU A 165 19.56 11.05 -0.19
CA LEU A 165 19.04 10.83 1.16
C LEU A 165 20.19 10.55 2.13
N THR A 166 20.33 11.39 3.14
CA THR A 166 21.26 11.21 4.25
C THR A 166 20.49 11.23 5.58
N THR A 167 21.17 11.28 6.72
CA THR A 167 20.50 11.45 8.03
C THR A 167 19.91 12.86 8.21
N ASN A 168 20.44 13.85 7.49
CA ASN A 168 20.21 15.28 7.75
C ASN A 168 19.69 16.05 6.52
N SER A 169 19.57 15.38 5.38
CA SER A 169 19.16 16.02 4.14
C SER A 169 18.57 15.02 3.16
N PHE A 170 17.71 15.53 2.28
CA PHE A 170 17.12 14.76 1.20
C PHE A 170 16.70 15.67 0.04
N SER A 171 16.56 15.09 -1.15
CA SER A 171 15.84 15.73 -2.26
C SER A 171 14.41 15.21 -2.33
N VAL A 172 13.51 15.93 -3.00
CA VAL A 172 12.11 15.50 -3.17
C VAL A 172 11.75 15.28 -4.64
N SER A 173 10.71 14.50 -4.88
CA SER A 173 10.16 14.16 -6.20
C SER A 173 8.64 14.36 -6.22
N ALA A 174 8.04 14.55 -7.40
CA ALA A 174 6.59 14.76 -7.53
C ALA A 174 5.77 13.46 -7.39
N THR A 175 6.40 12.32 -7.67
CA THR A 175 5.80 10.97 -7.56
C THR A 175 6.73 10.08 -6.76
N SER A 176 6.20 9.07 -6.05
CA SER A 176 7.04 8.11 -5.33
C SER A 176 8.03 7.43 -6.29
N GLY A 177 9.32 7.43 -5.94
CA GLY A 177 10.39 6.90 -6.79
C GLY A 177 10.70 7.72 -8.06
N GLY A 178 10.12 8.91 -8.21
CA GLY A 178 10.33 9.79 -9.36
C GLY A 178 11.66 10.53 -9.35
N ALA A 179 11.90 11.31 -10.41
CA ALA A 179 13.09 12.15 -10.51
C ALA A 179 13.08 13.28 -9.44
N ALA A 180 14.27 13.61 -8.94
CA ALA A 180 14.44 14.69 -7.98
C ALA A 180 14.12 16.06 -8.62
N ILE A 181 13.37 16.88 -7.90
CA ILE A 181 12.94 18.21 -8.34
C ILE A 181 14.13 19.17 -8.31
N THR A 182 14.28 19.93 -9.39
CA THR A 182 15.17 21.09 -9.43
C THR A 182 14.46 22.28 -8.83
N THR A 183 15.15 23.01 -7.93
CA THR A 183 14.65 24.26 -7.35
C THR A 183 15.38 25.45 -7.99
N SER A 184 14.63 26.50 -8.33
CA SER A 184 15.15 27.70 -8.99
C SER A 184 14.50 28.98 -8.43
N GLY A 185 14.88 30.14 -8.97
CA GLY A 185 14.31 31.43 -8.59
C GLY A 185 14.81 31.93 -7.23
N THR A 186 13.95 32.64 -6.49
CA THR A 186 14.23 33.15 -5.15
C THR A 186 13.31 32.48 -4.12
N GLN A 187 13.67 32.58 -2.84
CA GLN A 187 12.86 32.12 -1.72
C GLN A 187 12.89 33.13 -0.58
N SER A 188 11.89 33.10 0.29
CA SER A 188 11.81 33.98 1.46
C SER A 188 10.99 33.35 2.60
N GLY A 189 11.17 33.86 3.81
CA GLY A 189 10.47 33.38 5.00
C GLY A 189 11.03 32.08 5.55
N THR A 190 10.32 31.51 6.52
CA THR A 190 10.65 30.21 7.11
C THR A 190 9.92 29.14 6.32
N HIS A 191 10.62 28.08 5.91
CA HIS A 191 10.01 26.91 5.28
C HIS A 191 9.86 25.81 6.32
N THR A 192 8.70 25.18 6.36
CA THR A 192 8.41 24.05 7.26
C THR A 192 8.11 22.84 6.40
N ALA A 193 8.74 21.71 6.71
CA ALA A 193 8.40 20.43 6.14
C ALA A 193 7.62 19.62 7.17
N THR A 194 6.53 18.99 6.73
CA THR A 194 5.69 18.12 7.56
C THR A 194 5.47 16.82 6.81
N THR A 195 5.71 15.68 7.45
CA THR A 195 5.42 14.36 6.85
C THR A 195 3.91 14.18 6.71
N ALA A 196 3.47 13.46 5.69
CA ALA A 196 2.07 13.06 5.50
C ALA A 196 1.96 11.52 5.64
N PRO A 197 2.03 10.95 6.86
CA PRO A 197 2.35 9.55 7.05
C PRO A 197 1.35 8.62 6.36
N VAL A 198 1.87 7.53 5.80
CA VAL A 198 1.08 6.47 5.17
C VAL A 198 1.18 5.19 6.01
N ALA A 199 0.04 4.56 6.22
CA ALA A 199 -0.04 3.29 6.93
C ALA A 199 0.53 2.14 6.09
N SER A 200 0.79 1.01 6.75
CA SER A 200 1.23 -0.20 6.08
C SER A 200 0.11 -0.78 5.20
N ARG A 201 0.52 -1.48 4.14
CA ARG A 201 -0.42 -2.04 3.15
C ARG A 201 -0.05 -3.47 2.78
N ARG A 202 -1.04 -4.25 2.37
CA ARG A 202 -0.85 -5.49 1.59
C ARG A 202 -1.41 -5.30 0.21
N LEU A 203 -0.61 -5.63 -0.80
CA LEU A 203 -1.02 -5.61 -2.19
C LEU A 203 -0.95 -7.04 -2.73
N PHE A 204 -1.97 -7.47 -3.43
CA PHE A 204 -2.01 -8.79 -4.07
C PHE A 204 -2.95 -8.76 -5.27
N ALA A 205 -2.80 -9.75 -6.14
CA ALA A 205 -3.69 -9.99 -7.25
C ALA A 205 -4.55 -11.23 -6.95
N ALA A 206 -5.86 -11.11 -7.15
CA ALA A 206 -6.79 -12.21 -6.92
C ALA A 206 -7.92 -12.24 -7.95
N LYS A 207 -8.48 -13.42 -8.18
CA LYS A 207 -9.78 -13.57 -8.85
C LYS A 207 -10.87 -13.47 -7.81
N VAL A 208 -11.97 -12.82 -8.15
CA VAL A 208 -13.20 -12.93 -7.36
C VAL A 208 -13.83 -14.27 -7.71
N ALA A 209 -13.82 -15.20 -6.77
CA ALA A 209 -14.29 -16.56 -6.96
C ALA A 209 -15.80 -16.69 -6.77
N SER A 210 -16.35 -15.93 -5.83
CA SER A 210 -17.79 -15.84 -5.61
C SER A 210 -18.16 -14.55 -4.88
N VAL A 211 -19.40 -14.12 -5.08
CA VAL A 211 -20.08 -13.10 -4.27
C VAL A 211 -21.43 -13.68 -3.85
N GLU A 212 -21.60 -13.96 -2.57
CA GLU A 212 -22.77 -14.65 -2.02
C GLU A 212 -23.52 -13.76 -1.02
N GLU A 213 -24.83 -13.64 -1.17
CA GLU A 213 -25.68 -12.89 -0.23
C GLU A 213 -26.20 -13.80 0.89
N THR A 214 -26.12 -13.36 2.13
CA THR A 214 -26.65 -14.06 3.32
C THR A 214 -27.71 -13.21 4.03
N ILE A 215 -28.89 -13.79 4.23
CA ILE A 215 -30.03 -13.19 4.95
C ILE A 215 -30.63 -14.27 5.89
N ASP A 216 -29.91 -14.62 6.96
CA ASP A 216 -30.08 -15.88 7.68
C ASP A 216 -30.93 -15.82 8.97
N ALA A 217 -31.26 -14.63 9.49
CA ALA A 217 -32.08 -14.48 10.69
C ALA A 217 -32.82 -13.13 10.79
N ALA A 218 -33.90 -13.11 11.55
CA ALA A 218 -34.54 -11.87 11.97
C ALA A 218 -33.58 -11.05 12.85
N ASN A 219 -33.43 -9.76 12.56
CA ASN A 219 -32.53 -8.80 13.24
C ASN A 219 -31.02 -8.98 12.95
N ASN A 220 -30.65 -9.59 11.83
CA ASN A 220 -29.28 -9.57 11.31
C ASN A 220 -29.17 -8.58 10.14
N VAL A 221 -27.98 -8.00 9.96
CA VAL A 221 -27.63 -7.25 8.76
C VAL A 221 -27.48 -8.24 7.59
N ALA A 222 -28.05 -7.93 6.43
CA ALA A 222 -27.80 -8.70 5.22
C ALA A 222 -26.34 -8.55 4.79
N LYS A 223 -25.67 -9.66 4.46
CA LYS A 223 -24.23 -9.70 4.23
C LYS A 223 -23.89 -10.16 2.82
N ASN A 224 -22.84 -9.58 2.26
CA ASN A 224 -22.12 -10.09 1.11
C ASN A 224 -20.85 -10.78 1.57
N LYS A 225 -20.72 -12.07 1.25
CA LYS A 225 -19.47 -12.82 1.37
C LYS A 225 -18.78 -12.79 0.01
N ILE A 226 -17.60 -12.19 -0.05
CA ILE A 226 -16.78 -12.15 -1.28
C ILE A 226 -15.57 -13.06 -1.05
N SER A 227 -15.44 -14.10 -1.87
CA SER A 227 -14.30 -15.01 -1.83
C SER A 227 -13.28 -14.61 -2.90
N LEU A 228 -12.04 -14.40 -2.51
CA LEU A 228 -10.94 -14.05 -3.40
C LEU A 228 -9.93 -15.18 -3.46
N TRP A 229 -9.61 -15.67 -4.64
CA TRP A 229 -8.51 -16.62 -4.85
C TRP A 229 -7.25 -15.85 -5.20
N ILE A 230 -6.30 -15.78 -4.26
CA ILE A 230 -5.08 -15.00 -4.44
C ILE A 230 -4.10 -15.78 -5.31
N ASN A 231 -3.76 -15.21 -6.47
CA ASN A 231 -2.89 -15.83 -7.47
C ASN A 231 -1.51 -15.17 -7.56
N SER A 232 -1.17 -14.29 -6.63
CA SER A 232 0.16 -13.72 -6.47
C SER A 232 0.69 -13.92 -5.05
N ASN A 233 1.96 -13.60 -4.86
CA ASN A 233 2.49 -13.31 -3.53
C ASN A 233 1.73 -12.13 -2.89
N VAL A 234 1.76 -12.06 -1.55
CA VAL A 234 1.25 -10.90 -0.81
C VAL A 234 2.38 -9.90 -0.60
N VAL A 235 2.38 -8.82 -1.39
CA VAL A 235 3.37 -7.75 -1.26
C VAL A 235 3.12 -6.97 0.02
N ARG A 236 4.13 -6.93 0.89
CA ARG A 236 4.08 -6.19 2.15
C ARG A 236 4.75 -4.84 1.99
N VAL A 237 3.96 -3.78 2.06
CA VAL A 237 4.45 -2.40 2.04
C VAL A 237 4.48 -1.88 3.48
N ALA A 238 5.65 -1.39 3.90
CA ALA A 238 5.86 -0.82 5.22
C ALA A 238 5.17 0.55 5.33
N PRO A 239 4.80 0.99 6.54
CA PRO A 239 4.34 2.35 6.74
C PRO A 239 5.49 3.35 6.50
N LEU A 240 5.18 4.57 6.03
CA LEU A 240 6.18 5.63 5.80
C LEU A 240 5.77 6.90 6.54
N GLY A 241 6.70 7.53 7.25
CA GLY A 241 6.48 8.76 8.03
C GLY A 241 7.65 9.13 8.93
#